data_AF-A0A3D5YFW0-F1
#
_entry.id   AF-A0A3D5YFW0-F1
#
_cell.length_a   1.000
_cell.length_b   1.000
_cell.length_c   1.000
_cell.angle_alpha   90.00
_cell.angle_beta   90.00
_cell.angle_gamma   90.00
#
_symmetry.space_group_name_H-M   'P 1'
#
loop_
_entity.id
_entity.type
_entity.pdbx_description
1 polymer ?
#
loop_
_entity_poly.entity_id
_entity_poly.type
_entity_poly.pdbx_seq_one_letter_code
_entity_poly.pdbx_strand_id
1 'polypeptide(L)' 'MIVGKVPSKIRFDASSVFRDFSLQDYKIVWDADGDGQADKQDASTFTYTYKQAKLYTVSVRFP' A
#
# COMPACT_ATOMS: atom_id res chain seq x y z
N MET A 1 -1.77 -10.64 -2.71
CA MET A 1 -1.49 -11.10 -4.09
C MET A 1 -2.44 -10.40 -5.04
N ILE A 2 -1.93 -9.72 -6.06
CA ILE A 2 -2.76 -9.01 -7.07
C ILE A 2 -2.51 -9.69 -8.43
N VAL A 3 -3.59 -10.18 -9.06
CA VAL A 3 -3.59 -10.77 -10.42
C VAL A 3 -4.73 -10.12 -11.20
N GLY A 4 -4.46 -9.47 -12.34
CA GLY A 4 -5.49 -8.72 -13.08
C GLY A 4 -5.07 -8.18 -14.46
N LYS A 5 -6.05 -7.72 -15.25
CA LYS A 5 -5.86 -7.09 -16.57
C LYS A 5 -5.28 -5.68 -16.41
N VAL A 6 -4.22 -5.35 -17.14
CA VAL A 6 -3.55 -4.05 -17.03
C VAL A 6 -4.13 -2.98 -17.95
N PRO A 7 -4.11 -1.68 -17.55
CA PRO A 7 -3.70 -1.19 -16.22
C PRO A 7 -4.77 -1.45 -15.15
N SER A 8 -4.33 -1.90 -13.98
CA SER A 8 -5.21 -2.13 -12.81
C SER A 8 -4.94 -1.07 -11.75
N LYS A 9 -5.97 -0.31 -11.38
CA LYS A 9 -5.90 0.72 -10.34
C LYS A 9 -6.38 0.11 -9.02
N ILE A 10 -5.49 0.04 -8.04
CA ILE A 10 -5.77 -0.54 -6.73
C ILE A 10 -5.65 0.55 -5.67
N ARG A 11 -6.64 0.59 -4.78
CA ARG A 11 -6.65 1.49 -3.62
C ARG A 11 -6.33 0.68 -2.37
N PHE A 12 -5.27 1.07 -1.69
CA PHE A 12 -4.90 0.60 -0.36
C PHE A 12 -5.50 1.52 0.69
N ASP A 13 -6.04 0.93 1.74
CA ASP A 13 -6.67 1.63 2.85
C ASP A 13 -6.27 0.96 4.16
N ALA A 14 -5.49 1.67 4.98
CA ALA A 14 -5.11 1.27 6.33
C ALA A 14 -5.82 2.11 7.41
N SER A 15 -6.81 2.94 7.05
CA SER A 15 -7.48 3.85 7.98
C SER A 15 -8.13 3.13 9.16
N SER A 16 -8.64 1.89 8.96
CA SER A 16 -9.17 1.06 10.03
C SER A 16 -8.11 0.73 11.08
N VAL A 17 -6.88 0.42 10.67
CA VAL A 17 -5.78 0.11 11.60
C VAL A 17 -5.51 1.30 12.54
N PHE A 18 -5.35 2.50 11.99
CA PHE A 18 -5.09 3.69 12.82
C PHE A 18 -6.24 4.02 13.77
N ARG A 19 -7.49 3.87 13.30
CA ARG A 19 -8.68 4.10 14.12
C ARG A 19 -8.79 3.08 15.25
N ASP A 20 -8.63 1.81 14.94
CA ASP A 20 -8.85 0.72 15.89
C ASP A 20 -7.76 0.68 16.98
N PHE A 21 -6.54 1.13 16.65
CA PHE A 21 -5.43 1.24 17.60
C PHE A 21 -5.20 2.64 18.20
N SER A 22 -6.04 3.64 17.86
CA SER A 22 -5.88 5.05 18.30
C SER A 22 -4.46 5.61 18.06
N LEU A 23 -3.83 5.24 16.95
CA LEU A 23 -2.51 5.72 16.58
C LEU A 23 -2.61 7.17 16.08
N GLN A 24 -1.96 8.10 16.79
CA GLN A 24 -1.96 9.53 16.44
C GLN A 24 -0.92 9.89 15.37
N ASP A 25 0.19 9.15 15.33
CA ASP A 25 1.23 9.32 14.33
C ASP A 25 1.03 8.35 13.17
N TYR A 26 0.59 8.87 12.03
CA TYR A 26 0.39 8.09 10.79
C TYR A 26 1.70 7.73 10.10
N LYS A 27 2.69 7.20 10.83
CA LYS A 27 3.90 6.70 10.20
C LYS A 27 3.60 5.34 9.59
N ILE A 28 3.47 5.34 8.27
CA ILE A 28 3.22 4.13 7.48
C ILE A 28 4.11 4.16 6.27
N VAL A 29 4.71 3.02 5.96
CA VAL A 29 5.53 2.83 4.77
C VAL A 29 4.86 1.77 3.92
N TRP A 30 4.45 2.17 2.73
CA TRP A 30 3.88 1.31 1.72
C TRP A 30 4.94 0.92 0.71
N ASP A 31 5.02 -0.38 0.45
CA ASP A 31 5.78 -0.99 -0.64
C ASP A 31 4.75 -1.77 -1.47
N ALA A 32 4.26 -1.14 -2.54
CA ALA A 32 3.16 -1.66 -3.35
C ALA A 32 3.66 -2.53 -4.50
N ASP A 33 4.89 -2.37 -4.95
CA ASP A 33 5.48 -3.19 -6.01
C ASP A 33 6.44 -4.29 -5.53
N GLY A 34 6.82 -4.27 -4.25
CA GLY A 34 7.65 -5.28 -3.60
C GLY A 34 9.13 -5.12 -3.90
N ASP A 35 9.59 -3.95 -4.35
CA ASP A 35 10.99 -3.67 -4.63
C ASP A 35 11.83 -3.40 -3.37
N GLY A 36 11.18 -3.34 -2.21
CA GLY A 36 11.79 -3.07 -0.90
C GLY A 36 11.97 -1.58 -0.61
N GLN A 37 11.65 -0.70 -1.55
CA GLN A 37 11.60 0.75 -1.38
C GLN A 37 10.20 1.20 -0.97
N ALA A 38 10.13 2.44 -0.47
CA ALA A 38 8.88 3.06 -0.11
C ALA A 38 8.22 3.73 -1.32
N ASP A 39 7.10 3.17 -1.78
CA ASP A 39 6.24 3.80 -2.79
C ASP A 39 5.45 4.98 -2.21
N LYS A 40 5.03 4.85 -0.95
CA LYS A 40 4.29 5.91 -0.26
C LYS A 40 4.57 5.89 1.23
N GLN A 41 4.63 7.09 1.81
CA GLN A 41 4.81 7.29 3.24
C GLN A 41 3.73 8.23 3.79
N ASP A 42 3.46 8.11 5.09
CA ASP A 42 2.63 9.01 5.90
C ASP A 42 1.21 9.25 5.36
N ALA A 43 0.62 8.23 4.74
CA ALA A 43 -0.73 8.28 4.19
C ALA A 43 -1.51 7.02 4.51
N SER A 44 -2.64 7.16 5.20
CA SER A 44 -3.54 6.04 5.53
C SER A 44 -4.25 5.44 4.30
N THR A 45 -4.35 6.21 3.21
CA THR A 45 -4.89 5.73 1.94
C THR A 45 -3.91 6.03 0.81
N PHE A 46 -3.75 5.06 -0.09
CA PHE A 46 -2.83 5.15 -1.22
C PHE A 46 -3.45 4.49 -2.44
N THR A 47 -3.16 5.00 -3.63
CA THR A 47 -3.63 4.41 -4.89
C THR A 47 -2.45 4.14 -5.79
N TYR A 48 -2.26 2.87 -6.16
CA TYR A 48 -1.22 2.44 -7.07
C TYR A 48 -1.81 1.93 -8.38
N THR A 49 -1.14 2.22 -9.49
CA THR A 49 -1.56 1.75 -10.83
C THR A 49 -0.56 0.75 -11.36
N TYR A 50 -0.96 -0.53 -11.39
CA TYR A 50 -0.16 -1.60 -11.96
C TYR A 50 -0.29 -1.61 -13.47
N LYS A 51 0.80 -1.30 -14.17
CA LYS A 51 0.87 -1.23 -15.64
C LYS A 51 1.33 -2.53 -16.29
N GLN A 52 1.95 -3.43 -15.52
CA GLN A 52 2.47 -4.71 -16.02
C GLN A 52 1.76 -5.87 -15.34
N ALA A 53 1.39 -6.89 -16.11
CA ALA A 53 0.77 -8.10 -15.58
C ALA A 53 1.88 -8.99 -15.02
N LYS A 54 2.25 -8.74 -13.76
CA LYS A 54 3.22 -9.55 -13.01
C LYS A 54 2.73 -9.72 -11.58
N LEU A 55 3.34 -10.66 -10.86
CA LEU A 55 3.11 -10.84 -9.45
C LEU A 55 3.79 -9.70 -8.67
N TYR A 56 3.02 -9.00 -7.83
CA TYR A 56 3.52 -7.96 -6.94
C TYR A 56 3.32 -8.39 -5.48
N THR A 57 4.37 -8.24 -4.68
CA THR A 57 4.35 -8.52 -3.24
C THR A 57 4.16 -7.20 -2.50
N VAL A 58 2.94 -6.94 -2.04
CA VAL A 58 2.63 -5.71 -1.30
C VAL A 58 3.01 -5.89 0.16
N SER A 59 3.78 -4.95 0.71
CA SER A 59 4.11 -4.87 2.13
C SER A 59 3.69 -3.52 2.71
N VAL A 60 3.22 -3.57 3.96
CA VAL A 60 2.93 -2.38 4.76
C VAL A 60 3.72 -2.49 6.06
N ARG A 61 4.39 -1.40 6.45
CA ARG A 61 5.15 -1.33 7.70
C ARG A 61 4.69 -0.14 8.52
N PHE A 62 4.48 -0.39 9.80
CA PHE A 62 4.26 0.62 10.84
C PHE A 62 5.57 0.67 11.67
N PRO A 63 6.01 1.83 12.16
CA PRO A 63 7.16 1.90 13.07
C PRO A 63 6.89 1.22 14.42
#